data_AF-A0AB38E2Y2-F1
#
_entry.id   AF-A0AB38E2Y2-F1
#
_cell.length_a   1.000
_cell.length_b   1.000
_cell.length_c   1.000
_cell.angle_alpha   90.00
_cell.angle_beta   90.00
_cell.angle_gamma   90.00
#
_symmetry.space_group_name_H-M   'P 1'
#
loop_
_entity.id
_entity.type
_entity.pdbx_description
1 polymer ?
#
loop_
_entity_poly.entity_id
_entity_poly.type
_entity_poly.pdbx_seq_one_letter_code
_entity_poly.pdbx_strand_id
1 'polypeptide(L)'
;MRLPSRFVSLRCTLPLACAFALGATSANAAVFINELHYDDAGASGDSGEGVEVVATAGESLSGYRIYLYNGAAPGAAVMYANTAVPAGTVVSCGSQVRIATVSYASNGVQNGPNDGVALVDPNGQLVQFLSYEGAITGSGGPAARRPA
;
A
#
# COMPACT_ATOMS: atom_id res chain seq x y z
N MET A 1 78.66 -38.41 -11.89
CA MET A 1 77.61 -38.19 -12.92
C MET A 1 76.29 -38.69 -12.33
N ARG A 2 75.48 -37.82 -11.70
CA ARG A 2 74.24 -38.17 -11.00
C ARG A 2 73.04 -37.67 -11.83
N LEU A 3 72.12 -38.57 -12.18
CA LEU A 3 70.83 -38.23 -12.79
C LEU A 3 69.92 -37.55 -11.75
N PRO A 4 69.11 -36.54 -12.13
CA PRO A 4 68.05 -36.04 -11.26
C PRO A 4 66.73 -36.80 -11.46
N SER A 5 66.13 -37.17 -10.33
CA SER A 5 64.83 -37.82 -10.17
C SER A 5 63.67 -36.95 -10.65
N ARG A 6 62.72 -37.56 -11.36
CA ARG A 6 61.43 -36.96 -11.71
C ARG A 6 60.45 -37.08 -10.53
N PHE A 7 60.01 -35.95 -9.99
CA PHE A 7 58.87 -35.90 -9.07
C PHE A 7 57.59 -35.72 -9.86
N VAL A 8 56.66 -36.68 -9.77
CA VAL A 8 55.29 -36.56 -10.27
C VAL A 8 54.46 -35.89 -9.17
N SER A 9 53.98 -34.68 -9.43
CA SER A 9 53.07 -33.96 -8.53
C SER A 9 51.63 -34.34 -8.84
N LEU A 10 51.00 -35.09 -7.94
CA LEU A 10 49.58 -35.43 -8.02
C LEU A 10 48.77 -34.23 -7.51
N ARG A 11 48.17 -33.47 -8.43
CA ARG A 11 47.27 -32.36 -8.08
C ARG A 11 45.88 -32.91 -7.81
N CYS A 12 45.53 -33.00 -6.53
CA CYS A 12 44.17 -33.21 -6.06
C CYS A 12 43.36 -31.93 -6.31
N THR A 13 42.45 -31.95 -7.29
CA THR A 13 41.54 -30.84 -7.57
C THR A 13 40.35 -30.92 -6.61
N LEU A 14 40.22 -29.94 -5.70
CA LEU A 14 38.99 -29.73 -4.94
C LEU A 14 37.92 -29.14 -5.87
N PRO A 15 36.69 -29.68 -5.90
CA PRO A 15 35.60 -29.02 -6.59
C PRO A 15 35.15 -27.82 -5.75
N LEU A 16 35.23 -26.62 -6.33
CA LEU A 16 34.66 -25.41 -5.77
C LEU A 16 33.13 -25.51 -5.89
N ALA A 17 32.46 -25.88 -4.80
CA ALA A 17 31.01 -25.85 -4.72
C ALA A 17 30.54 -24.39 -4.66
N CYS A 18 30.11 -23.83 -5.79
CA CYS A 18 29.33 -22.60 -5.83
C CYS A 18 27.95 -22.87 -5.23
N ALA A 19 27.78 -22.58 -3.94
CA ALA A 19 26.46 -22.48 -3.34
C ALA A 19 25.73 -21.27 -3.93
N PHE A 20 24.80 -21.51 -4.85
CA PHE A 20 23.86 -20.50 -5.32
C PHE A 20 22.82 -20.30 -4.22
N ALA A 21 23.00 -19.28 -3.38
CA ALA A 21 21.96 -18.89 -2.44
C ALA A 21 20.77 -18.39 -3.26
N LEU A 22 19.69 -19.17 -3.31
CA LEU A 22 18.38 -18.66 -3.70
C LEU A 22 18.01 -17.62 -2.64
N GLY A 23 18.29 -16.35 -2.91
CA GLY A 23 17.66 -15.26 -2.18
C GLY A 23 16.17 -15.35 -2.43
N ALA A 24 15.40 -15.75 -1.43
CA ALA A 24 13.96 -15.59 -1.46
C ALA A 24 13.70 -14.09 -1.68
N THR A 25 13.18 -13.72 -2.84
CA THR A 25 12.69 -12.37 -3.05
C THR A 25 11.58 -12.19 -2.01
N SER A 26 11.78 -11.32 -1.03
CA SER A 26 10.71 -10.92 -0.13
C SER A 26 9.55 -10.46 -1.00
N ALA A 27 8.43 -11.19 -0.95
CA ALA A 27 7.19 -10.71 -1.52
C ALA A 27 6.92 -9.35 -0.86
N ASN A 28 6.75 -8.30 -1.67
CA ASN A 28 6.43 -6.98 -1.14
C ASN A 28 5.08 -7.10 -0.46
N ALA A 29 5.05 -6.93 0.85
CA ALA A 29 3.80 -6.96 1.57
C ALA A 29 2.98 -5.74 1.16
N ALA A 30 1.79 -5.99 0.60
CA ALA A 30 0.95 -4.93 0.05
C ALA A 30 -0.07 -4.47 1.08
N VAL A 31 -0.21 -3.15 1.22
CA VAL A 31 -1.32 -2.47 1.87
C VAL A 31 -1.92 -1.48 0.87
N PHE A 32 -3.23 -1.55 0.62
CA PHE A 32 -3.89 -0.73 -0.39
C PHE A 32 -5.37 -0.52 -0.06
N ILE A 33 -5.99 0.48 -0.69
CA ILE A 33 -7.43 0.72 -0.66
C ILE A 33 -8.11 -0.27 -1.61
N ASN A 34 -8.97 -1.12 -1.08
CA ASN A 34 -9.68 -2.14 -1.84
C ASN A 34 -11.07 -1.68 -2.28
N GLU A 35 -11.77 -0.96 -1.41
CA GLU A 35 -13.13 -0.49 -1.67
C GLU A 35 -13.32 0.93 -1.14
N LEU A 36 -14.11 1.72 -1.87
CA LEU A 36 -14.60 3.02 -1.47
C LEU A 36 -16.10 3.03 -1.68
N HIS A 37 -16.84 3.27 -0.60
CA HIS A 37 -18.27 3.51 -0.63
C HIS A 37 -18.53 5.00 -0.39
N TYR A 38 -19.04 5.67 -1.41
CA TYR A 38 -19.35 7.10 -1.46
C TYR A 38 -20.52 7.31 -2.43
N ASP A 39 -21.30 8.38 -2.25
CA ASP A 39 -22.42 8.77 -3.13
C ASP A 39 -23.54 7.71 -3.28
N ASP A 40 -24.32 7.50 -2.22
CA ASP A 40 -25.48 6.60 -2.26
C ASP A 40 -26.69 7.28 -2.94
N ALA A 41 -27.25 6.64 -3.97
CA ALA A 41 -28.51 7.07 -4.55
C ALA A 41 -29.71 6.78 -3.60
N GLY A 42 -30.41 7.80 -3.12
CA GLY A 42 -31.67 7.62 -2.37
C GLY A 42 -32.12 8.78 -1.48
N ALA A 43 -33.31 8.66 -0.88
CA ALA A 43 -33.91 9.70 -0.03
C ALA A 43 -33.19 9.93 1.31
N SER A 44 -32.34 8.99 1.71
CA SER A 44 -31.48 9.05 2.91
C SER A 44 -30.01 9.21 2.54
N GLY A 45 -29.70 9.77 1.37
CA GLY A 45 -28.40 9.78 0.68
C GLY A 45 -27.15 9.76 1.56
N ASP A 46 -26.11 9.12 1.03
CA ASP A 46 -24.80 8.91 1.65
C ASP A 46 -24.86 8.12 2.96
N SER A 47 -25.33 6.88 2.92
CA SER A 47 -25.43 6.02 4.09
C SER A 47 -24.34 4.94 4.09
N GLY A 48 -23.74 4.66 5.26
CA GLY A 48 -22.72 3.61 5.34
C GLY A 48 -21.47 3.89 4.50
N GLU A 49 -21.11 5.16 4.33
CA GLU A 49 -19.88 5.57 3.65
C GLU A 49 -18.65 4.98 4.34
N GLY A 50 -17.64 4.61 3.56
CA GLY A 50 -16.45 4.00 4.11
C GLY A 50 -15.34 3.72 3.11
N VAL A 51 -14.15 3.48 3.67
CA VAL A 51 -12.95 3.07 2.93
C VAL A 51 -12.48 1.75 3.49
N GLU A 52 -12.39 0.73 2.64
CA GLU A 52 -11.80 -0.57 2.98
C GLU A 52 -10.33 -0.60 2.59
N VAL A 53 -9.49 -1.03 3.53
CA VAL A 53 -8.06 -1.25 3.35
C VAL A 53 -7.77 -2.73 3.50
N VAL A 54 -7.07 -3.28 2.50
CA VAL A 54 -6.56 -4.65 2.51
C VAL A 54 -5.06 -4.62 2.73
N ALA A 55 -4.60 -5.51 3.59
CA ALA A 55 -3.20 -5.77 3.82
C ALA A 55 -2.89 -7.27 3.68
N THR A 56 -1.67 -7.60 3.30
CA THR A 56 -1.18 -8.98 3.41
C THR A 56 -1.29 -9.44 4.87
N ALA A 57 -1.68 -10.69 5.16
CA ALA A 57 -2.06 -11.10 6.54
C ALA A 57 -0.98 -10.89 7.62
N GLY A 58 0.30 -10.88 7.25
CA GLY A 58 1.43 -10.61 8.15
C GLY A 58 1.65 -9.12 8.46
N GLU A 59 1.01 -8.22 7.71
CA GLU A 59 1.18 -6.79 7.87
C GLU A 59 0.28 -6.23 8.98
N SER A 60 0.82 -5.22 9.64
CA SER A 60 0.09 -4.42 10.63
C SER A 60 -0.44 -3.16 9.97
N LEU A 61 -1.72 -2.89 10.19
CA LEU A 61 -2.36 -1.61 9.83
C LEU A 61 -2.14 -0.52 10.90
N SER A 62 -1.41 -0.83 11.97
CA SER A 62 -1.13 0.13 13.04
C SER A 62 -0.40 1.35 12.50
N GLY A 63 -0.95 2.54 12.75
CA GLY A 63 -0.37 3.81 12.32
C GLY A 63 -0.73 4.23 10.91
N TYR A 64 -1.35 3.37 10.10
CA TYR A 64 -1.90 3.78 8.80
C TYR A 64 -3.07 4.74 9.00
N ARG A 65 -3.22 5.65 8.05
CA ARG A 65 -4.29 6.65 8.06
C ARG A 65 -4.90 6.83 6.68
N ILE A 66 -6.21 7.08 6.68
CA ILE A 66 -6.94 7.59 5.53
C ILE A 66 -7.00 9.11 5.63
N TYR A 67 -6.74 9.79 4.53
CA TYR A 67 -6.90 11.24 4.36
C TYR A 67 -7.92 11.50 3.26
N LEU A 68 -8.95 12.30 3.54
CA LEU A 68 -9.96 12.70 2.56
C LEU A 68 -9.62 14.07 1.98
N TYR A 69 -9.77 14.22 0.66
CA TYR A 69 -9.45 15.40 -0.10
C TYR A 69 -10.67 15.93 -0.83
N ASN A 70 -10.79 17.27 -0.88
CA ASN A 70 -11.78 17.98 -1.67
C ASN A 70 -11.15 19.22 -2.30
N GLY A 71 -11.50 19.54 -3.55
CA GLY A 71 -10.91 20.63 -4.30
C GLY A 71 -11.92 21.57 -4.95
N ALA A 72 -11.64 22.87 -4.90
CA ALA A 72 -12.37 23.87 -5.70
C ALA A 72 -12.04 23.78 -7.21
N ALA A 73 -10.94 23.12 -7.56
CA ALA A 73 -10.48 22.88 -8.93
C ALA A 73 -9.56 21.63 -8.96
N PRO A 74 -9.32 21.02 -10.13
CA PRO A 74 -8.51 19.80 -10.25
C PRO A 74 -7.12 19.90 -9.58
N GLY A 75 -6.45 21.05 -9.69
CA GLY A 75 -5.12 21.27 -9.10
C GLY A 75 -5.10 21.72 -7.64
N ALA A 76 -6.26 21.75 -6.97
CA ALA A 76 -6.46 22.45 -5.70
C ALA A 76 -7.13 21.56 -4.63
N ALA A 77 -6.96 20.23 -4.71
CA ALA A 77 -7.53 19.33 -3.72
C ALA A 77 -6.81 19.49 -2.37
N VAL A 78 -7.53 19.91 -1.33
CA VAL A 78 -7.02 20.07 0.03
C VAL A 78 -7.56 18.94 0.91
N MET A 79 -6.74 18.49 1.86
CA MET A 79 -7.21 17.54 2.85
C MET A 79 -8.16 18.23 3.82
N TYR A 80 -9.32 17.63 4.09
CA TYR A 80 -10.29 18.13 5.06
C TYR A 80 -10.46 17.22 6.28
N ALA A 81 -10.09 15.95 6.17
CA ALA A 81 -10.18 14.99 7.27
C ALA A 81 -9.07 13.93 7.20
N ASN A 82 -8.75 13.35 8.36
CA ASN A 82 -7.95 12.13 8.42
C ASN A 82 -8.34 11.23 9.58
N THR A 83 -8.37 9.92 9.32
CA THR A 83 -8.87 8.90 10.25
C THR A 83 -7.85 7.77 10.35
N ALA A 84 -7.63 7.26 11.56
CA ALA A 84 -6.78 6.09 11.76
C ALA A 84 -7.43 4.84 11.16
N VAL A 85 -6.64 4.03 10.45
CA VAL A 85 -7.11 2.72 9.98
C VAL A 85 -7.15 1.78 11.20
N PRO A 86 -8.28 1.08 11.44
CA PRO A 86 -8.35 0.08 12.50
C PRO A 86 -7.35 -1.06 12.29
N ALA A 87 -7.08 -1.84 13.34
CA ALA A 87 -6.21 -3.01 13.22
C ALA A 87 -6.72 -4.04 12.20
N GLY A 88 -8.01 -4.04 11.88
CA GLY A 88 -8.63 -4.97 10.96
C GLY A 88 -8.70 -6.41 11.47
N THR A 89 -9.30 -7.28 10.66
CA THR A 89 -9.46 -8.71 10.92
C THR A 89 -8.76 -9.53 9.86
N VAL A 90 -8.21 -10.69 10.23
CA VAL A 90 -7.65 -11.63 9.26
C VAL A 90 -8.80 -12.44 8.67
N VAL A 91 -8.90 -12.42 7.34
CA VAL A 91 -9.90 -13.17 6.56
C VAL A 91 -9.18 -14.21 5.73
N SER A 92 -9.77 -15.40 5.61
CA SER A 92 -9.18 -16.54 4.89
C SER A 92 -10.16 -17.08 3.85
N CYS A 93 -9.83 -16.92 2.56
CA CYS A 93 -10.57 -17.48 1.44
C CYS A 93 -9.60 -17.88 0.33
N GLY A 94 -9.04 -19.10 0.41
CA GLY A 94 -7.95 -19.57 -0.46
C GLY A 94 -6.57 -18.94 -0.18
N SER A 95 -6.55 -17.71 0.35
CA SER A 95 -5.37 -17.03 0.90
C SER A 95 -5.78 -16.19 2.11
N GLN A 96 -4.80 -15.78 2.93
CA GLN A 96 -5.03 -14.94 4.10
C GLN A 96 -4.69 -13.48 3.80
N VAL A 97 -5.62 -12.59 4.11
CA VAL A 97 -5.44 -11.13 4.09
C VAL A 97 -5.96 -10.53 5.40
N ARG A 98 -5.55 -9.30 5.69
CA ARG A 98 -6.11 -8.48 6.75
C ARG A 98 -6.99 -7.39 6.12
N ILE A 99 -8.21 -7.22 6.62
CA ILE A 99 -9.16 -6.23 6.11
C ILE A 99 -9.55 -5.29 7.24
N ALA A 100 -9.56 -3.99 6.98
CA ALA A 100 -10.09 -2.98 7.89
C ALA A 100 -10.97 -1.98 7.13
N THR A 101 -12.07 -1.58 7.74
CA THR A 101 -12.95 -0.54 7.21
C THR A 101 -12.90 0.69 8.09
N VAL A 102 -12.66 1.84 7.49
CA VAL A 102 -12.90 3.14 8.11
C VAL A 102 -14.30 3.59 7.70
N SER A 103 -15.20 3.75 8.67
CA SER A 103 -16.57 4.22 8.40
C SER A 103 -16.70 5.71 8.68
N TYR A 104 -17.53 6.38 7.88
CA TYR A 104 -17.88 7.79 8.04
C TYR A 104 -19.36 7.94 8.40
N ALA A 105 -19.69 9.04 9.09
CA ALA A 105 -21.09 9.44 9.24
C ALA A 105 -21.62 9.89 7.87
N SER A 106 -22.93 9.89 7.69
CA SER A 106 -23.53 10.31 6.42
C SER A 106 -23.07 11.70 5.98
N ASN A 107 -22.78 11.83 4.68
CA ASN A 107 -22.17 13.02 4.05
C ASN A 107 -20.78 13.37 4.63
N GLY A 108 -20.05 12.38 5.14
CA GLY A 108 -18.70 12.52 5.67
C GLY A 108 -17.63 12.42 4.57
N VAL A 109 -17.93 11.66 3.52
CA VAL A 109 -17.18 11.68 2.25
C VAL A 109 -17.83 12.74 1.34
N GLN A 110 -17.03 13.49 0.57
CA GLN A 110 -17.54 14.49 -0.36
C GLN A 110 -17.78 13.87 -1.73
N ASN A 111 -18.80 14.36 -2.45
CA ASN A 111 -19.24 13.83 -3.74
C ASN A 111 -19.04 14.92 -4.81
N GLY A 112 -18.05 14.73 -5.67
CA GLY A 112 -17.69 15.72 -6.68
C GLY A 112 -16.42 15.40 -7.46
N PRO A 113 -16.21 16.07 -8.61
CA PRO A 113 -15.16 15.74 -9.57
C PRO A 113 -13.73 16.09 -9.10
N ASN A 114 -13.60 16.75 -7.95
CA ASN A 114 -12.31 17.18 -7.41
C ASN A 114 -12.04 16.55 -6.03
N ASP A 115 -12.63 15.38 -5.77
CA ASP A 115 -12.54 14.69 -4.50
C ASP A 115 -11.66 13.43 -4.61
N GLY A 116 -11.14 13.00 -3.47
CA GLY A 116 -10.25 11.85 -3.43
C GLY A 116 -9.89 11.38 -2.04
N VAL A 117 -9.20 10.24 -2.00
CA VAL A 117 -8.80 9.55 -0.78
C VAL A 117 -7.34 9.11 -0.88
N ALA A 118 -6.57 9.36 0.18
CA ALA A 118 -5.18 8.93 0.28
C ALA A 118 -4.98 7.98 1.46
N LEU A 119 -4.30 6.86 1.20
CA LEU A 119 -3.76 5.96 2.21
C LEU A 119 -2.31 6.34 2.49
N VAL A 120 -1.98 6.48 3.77
CA VAL A 120 -0.66 6.94 4.23
C VAL A 120 -0.15 5.98 5.30
N ASP A 121 1.13 5.63 5.19
CA ASP A 121 1.80 4.70 6.11
C ASP A 121 2.17 5.39 7.45
N PRO A 122 2.64 4.63 8.45
CA PRO A 122 3.03 5.18 9.75
C PRO A 122 4.23 6.15 9.70
N ASN A 123 5.01 6.13 8.63
CA ASN A 123 6.14 7.05 8.39
C ASN A 123 5.71 8.33 7.64
N GLY A 124 4.40 8.50 7.40
CA GLY A 124 3.85 9.63 6.65
C GLY A 124 4.07 9.54 5.15
N GLN A 125 4.44 8.37 4.61
CA GLN A 125 4.59 8.14 3.18
C GLN A 125 3.25 7.85 2.54
N LEU A 126 3.00 8.49 1.39
CA LEU A 126 1.83 8.21 0.57
C LEU A 126 1.94 6.82 -0.03
N VAL A 127 0.96 5.96 0.28
CA VAL A 127 0.87 4.59 -0.24
C VAL A 127 0.02 4.56 -1.51
N GLN A 128 -1.14 5.22 -1.46
CA GLN A 128 -2.07 5.29 -2.58
C GLN A 128 -2.83 6.61 -2.51
N PHE A 129 -3.08 7.21 -3.68
CA PHE A 129 -3.95 8.36 -3.82
C PHE A 129 -4.92 8.05 -4.96
N LEU A 130 -6.22 8.07 -4.65
CA LEU A 130 -7.30 7.81 -5.59
C LEU A 130 -8.15 9.05 -5.68
N SER A 131 -8.58 9.39 -6.89
CA SER A 131 -9.63 10.35 -7.14
C SER A 131 -10.84 9.65 -7.73
N TYR A 132 -11.98 10.30 -7.62
CA TYR A 132 -13.22 9.83 -8.19
C TYR A 132 -13.94 10.97 -8.91
N GLU A 133 -14.75 10.63 -9.91
CA GLU A 133 -15.47 11.55 -10.82
C GLU A 133 -14.60 12.50 -11.68
N GLY A 134 -13.34 12.71 -11.31
CA GLY A 134 -12.36 13.49 -12.05
C GLY A 134 -10.93 13.25 -11.57
N ALA A 135 -9.97 13.82 -12.29
CA ALA A 135 -8.56 13.75 -11.92
C ALA A 135 -8.19 14.96 -11.06
N ILE A 136 -7.37 14.74 -10.03
CA ILE A 136 -6.94 15.81 -9.11
C ILE A 136 -5.44 15.82 -8.89
N THR A 137 -4.93 16.91 -8.36
CA THR A 137 -3.61 17.00 -7.75
C THR A 137 -3.76 17.54 -6.34
N GLY A 138 -3.17 16.83 -5.37
CA GLY A 138 -3.16 17.27 -3.99
C GLY A 138 -2.40 18.58 -3.84
N SER A 139 -2.96 19.54 -3.13
CA SER A 139 -2.36 20.85 -2.88
C SER A 139 -1.74 20.97 -1.48
N GLY A 140 -2.00 20.01 -0.60
CA GLY A 140 -1.46 19.94 0.76
C GLY A 140 -1.45 18.52 1.32
N GLY A 141 -1.00 18.37 2.57
CA GLY A 141 -0.96 17.07 3.25
C GLY A 141 -0.04 16.04 2.60
N PRO A 142 -0.20 14.75 2.93
CA PRO A 142 0.66 13.68 2.41
C PRO A 142 0.65 13.49 0.88
N ALA A 143 -0.42 13.94 0.20
CA ALA A 143 -0.53 13.89 -1.26
C ALA A 143 -0.15 15.21 -1.94
N ALA A 144 0.52 16.13 -1.25
CA ALA A 144 0.93 17.41 -1.83
C ALA A 144 1.74 17.21 -3.12
N ARG A 145 1.28 17.86 -4.20
CA ARG A 145 1.80 17.83 -5.57
C ARG A 145 1.77 16.44 -6.22
N ARG A 146 1.00 15.50 -5.68
CA ARG A 146 0.79 14.18 -6.29
C ARG A 146 -0.50 14.19 -7.10
N PRO A 147 -0.48 13.75 -8.36
CA PRO A 147 -1.71 13.45 -9.09
C PRO A 147 -2.34 12.17 -8.53
N ALA A 148 -3.67 12.09 -8.61
CA ALA A 148 -4.45 10.87 -8.45
C ALA A 148 -5.10 10.50 -9.79
#